data_AF-A0A7X3BYS9-F1
#
_entry.id   AF-A0A7X3BYS9-F1
#
_cell.length_a   1.000
_cell.length_b   1.000
_cell.length_c   1.000
_cell.angle_alpha   90.00
_cell.angle_beta   90.00
_cell.angle_gamma   90.00
#
_symmetry.space_group_name_H-M   'P 1'
#
loop_
_entity.id
_entity.type
_entity.pdbx_description
1 polymer ?
#
loop_
_entity_poly.entity_id
_entity_poly.type
_entity_poly.pdbx_seq_one_letter_code
_entity_poly.pdbx_strand_id
1 'polypeptide(L)'
;GYSAKLDRDHDGVACELKNAPKGAFKAKQSTAIQINTSSATTSGWVKQDGAWYYFDGNGNLVKNAWQGSYYLKADGKMAQSEWIYDSSYQAWYYLKSDGSYAKNAWQGAYYLKSNGKMAQGEWVYDSSYQAWYYL
;
A
#
# COMPACT_ATOMS: atom_id res chain seq x y z
N GLY A 1 -14.54 -45.98 -2.70
CA GLY A 1 -15.29 -44.96 -1.95
C GLY A 1 -14.41 -44.48 -0.81
N TYR A 2 -14.34 -43.17 -0.60
CA TYR A 2 -13.59 -42.55 0.50
C TYR A 2 -14.29 -42.83 1.85
N SER A 3 -13.53 -43.14 2.90
CA SER A 3 -14.03 -43.36 4.25
C SER A 3 -13.40 -42.35 5.20
N ALA A 4 -14.20 -41.41 5.71
CA ALA A 4 -13.77 -40.33 6.60
C ALA A 4 -13.20 -40.81 7.95
N LYS A 5 -13.33 -42.11 8.28
CA LYS A 5 -12.79 -42.68 9.53
C LYS A 5 -11.26 -42.91 9.49
N LEU A 6 -10.63 -42.79 8.32
CA LEU A 6 -9.20 -43.05 8.09
C LEU A 6 -8.37 -41.77 7.86
N ASP A 7 -9.03 -40.62 7.92
CA ASP A 7 -8.42 -39.30 7.71
C ASP A 7 -8.41 -38.57 9.06
N ARG A 8 -7.27 -38.65 9.76
CA ARG A 8 -7.13 -38.20 11.15
C ARG A 8 -6.93 -36.68 11.24
N ASP A 9 -6.38 -36.08 10.20
CA ASP A 9 -6.11 -34.64 10.05
C ASP A 9 -7.15 -33.91 9.19
N HIS A 10 -8.13 -34.64 8.65
CA HIS A 10 -9.26 -34.12 7.87
C HIS A 10 -8.83 -33.36 6.61
N ASP A 11 -7.76 -33.80 5.93
CA ASP A 11 -7.20 -33.15 4.75
C ASP A 11 -7.72 -33.72 3.41
N GLY A 12 -8.60 -34.72 3.48
CA GLY A 12 -9.15 -35.43 2.33
C GLY A 12 -8.28 -36.60 1.85
N VAL A 13 -7.21 -36.97 2.57
CA VAL A 13 -6.26 -38.02 2.22
C VAL A 13 -6.17 -39.05 3.35
N ALA A 14 -6.69 -40.26 3.10
CA ALA A 14 -6.59 -41.34 4.09
C ALA A 14 -5.12 -41.80 4.27
N CYS A 15 -4.60 -41.69 5.50
CA CYS A 15 -3.26 -42.16 5.83
C CYS A 15 -3.23 -43.69 5.96
N GLU A 16 -2.48 -44.38 5.09
CA GLU A 16 -1.38 -45.30 5.43
C GLU A 16 -0.97 -46.21 4.25
N LEU A 17 0.32 -46.14 3.92
CA LEU A 17 0.97 -46.65 2.71
C LEU A 17 1.21 -48.17 2.68
N LYS A 18 0.74 -48.95 3.66
CA LYS A 18 1.27 -50.31 3.90
C LYS A 18 0.41 -51.49 3.40
N ASN A 19 -0.80 -51.27 2.86
CA ASN A 19 -1.64 -52.35 2.32
C ASN A 19 -2.46 -51.99 1.07
N ALA A 20 -2.06 -50.97 0.28
CA ALA A 20 -2.80 -50.60 -0.93
C ALA A 20 -2.43 -51.51 -2.13
N PRO A 21 -3.42 -52.05 -2.89
CA PRO A 21 -3.16 -52.87 -4.07
C PRO A 21 -2.43 -52.08 -5.17
N LYS A 22 -1.42 -52.72 -5.77
CA LYS A 22 -0.62 -52.14 -6.87
C LYS A 22 -1.54 -51.80 -8.05
N GLY A 23 -1.62 -50.52 -8.40
CA GLY A 23 -2.44 -49.99 -9.50
C GLY A 23 -3.56 -49.02 -9.10
N ALA A 24 -3.80 -48.79 -7.80
CA ALA A 24 -4.87 -47.91 -7.30
C ALA A 24 -4.42 -46.47 -6.95
N PHE A 25 -3.26 -46.04 -7.44
CA PHE A 25 -2.79 -44.67 -7.21
C PHE A 25 -3.01 -43.83 -8.46
N LYS A 26 -4.03 -42.96 -8.45
CA LYS A 26 -3.89 -41.71 -9.21
C LYS A 26 -2.76 -40.95 -8.53
N ALA A 27 -1.78 -40.52 -9.31
CA ALA A 27 -0.79 -39.56 -8.83
C ALA A 27 -1.56 -38.46 -8.10
N LYS A 28 -1.07 -38.07 -6.91
CA LYS A 28 -1.53 -36.85 -6.24
C LYS A 28 -1.44 -35.79 -7.33
N GLN A 29 -2.60 -35.38 -7.87
CA GLN A 29 -2.71 -34.10 -8.54
C GLN A 29 -2.14 -33.20 -7.48
N SER A 30 -0.93 -32.70 -7.72
CA SER A 30 -0.26 -31.89 -6.74
C SER A 30 -1.30 -30.85 -6.41
N THR A 31 -1.80 -30.89 -5.18
CA THR A 31 -2.12 -29.66 -4.49
C THR A 31 -0.75 -29.00 -4.39
N ALA A 32 -0.28 -28.45 -5.51
CA ALA A 32 0.11 -27.08 -5.54
C ALA A 32 -0.93 -26.46 -4.62
N ILE A 33 -0.48 -26.13 -3.41
CA ILE A 33 -0.92 -24.88 -2.84
C ILE A 33 -0.91 -23.98 -4.06
N GLN A 34 -2.08 -23.70 -4.62
CA GLN A 34 -2.23 -22.57 -5.50
C GLN A 34 -2.05 -21.41 -4.53
N ILE A 35 -0.80 -21.22 -4.05
CA ILE A 35 -0.18 -19.94 -4.18
C ILE A 35 -0.43 -19.67 -5.64
N ASN A 36 -1.49 -18.92 -5.86
CA ASN A 36 -1.65 -18.15 -7.05
C ASN A 36 -0.54 -17.09 -7.02
N THR A 37 0.73 -17.53 -6.84
CA THR A 37 1.91 -16.95 -7.43
C THR A 37 1.89 -17.31 -8.91
N SER A 38 0.75 -17.07 -9.58
CA SER A 38 0.80 -16.01 -10.57
C SER A 38 1.61 -14.91 -9.91
N SER A 39 2.90 -14.82 -10.24
CA SER A 39 3.68 -13.61 -10.01
C SER A 39 3.09 -12.52 -10.91
N ALA A 40 1.79 -12.25 -10.71
CA ALA A 40 1.10 -11.07 -11.11
C ALA A 40 1.74 -10.03 -10.22
N THR A 41 2.80 -9.43 -10.74
CA THR A 41 3.42 -8.23 -10.18
C THR A 41 2.26 -7.27 -9.88
N THR A 42 1.87 -7.22 -8.61
CA THR A 42 0.75 -6.38 -8.21
C THR A 42 1.29 -4.97 -8.39
N SER A 43 0.83 -4.30 -9.43
CA SER A 43 1.16 -2.91 -9.71
C SER A 43 -0.03 -2.05 -9.33
N GLY A 44 0.23 -0.84 -8.85
CA GLY A 44 -0.79 0.07 -8.36
C GLY A 44 -0.97 0.06 -6.85
N TRP A 45 -2.11 0.59 -6.41
CA TRP A 45 -2.46 0.79 -5.01
C TRP A 45 -2.96 -0.50 -4.35
N VAL A 46 -2.39 -0.84 -3.21
CA VAL A 46 -2.77 -2.01 -2.42
C VAL A 46 -2.97 -1.60 -0.96
N LYS A 47 -4.06 -2.04 -0.34
CA LYS A 47 -4.34 -1.80 1.08
C LYS A 47 -3.98 -3.05 1.89
N GLN A 48 -3.09 -2.91 2.88
CA GLN A 48 -2.64 -3.99 3.76
C GLN A 48 -2.58 -3.47 5.19
N ASP A 49 -3.13 -4.23 6.15
CA ASP A 49 -3.14 -3.89 7.57
C ASP A 49 -3.62 -2.45 7.87
N GLY A 50 -4.62 -2.00 7.11
CA GLY A 50 -5.20 -0.67 7.23
C GLY A 50 -4.42 0.47 6.56
N ALA A 51 -3.20 0.22 6.08
CA ALA A 51 -2.37 1.20 5.37
C ALA A 51 -2.40 0.99 3.86
N TRP A 52 -2.23 2.07 3.10
CA TRP A 52 -2.07 2.02 1.65
C TRP A 52 -0.61 1.96 1.26
N TYR A 53 -0.31 1.15 0.26
CA TYR A 53 1.01 0.99 -0.36
C TYR A 53 0.84 1.15 -1.87
N TYR A 54 1.92 1.52 -2.55
CA TYR A 54 1.93 1.61 -4.00
C TYR A 54 3.09 0.80 -4.57
N PHE A 55 2.79 -0.01 -5.57
CA PHE A 55 3.76 -0.80 -6.29
C PHE A 55 3.90 -0.29 -7.72
N ASP A 56 5.14 -0.16 -8.20
CA ASP A 56 5.41 0.30 -9.57
C ASP A 56 4.99 -0.75 -10.62
N GLY A 57 5.17 -0.42 -11.90
CA GLY A 57 4.82 -1.33 -13.01
C GLY A 57 5.61 -2.65 -13.01
N ASN A 58 6.72 -2.72 -12.27
CA ASN A 58 7.55 -3.92 -12.11
C ASN A 58 7.20 -4.69 -10.83
N GLY A 59 6.23 -4.20 -10.03
CA GLY A 59 5.84 -4.79 -8.75
C GLY A 59 6.78 -4.42 -7.60
N ASN A 60 7.64 -3.41 -7.74
CA ASN A 60 8.47 -2.93 -6.63
C ASN A 60 7.68 -1.97 -5.74
N LEU A 61 7.86 -2.09 -4.43
CA LEU A 61 7.28 -1.17 -3.46
C LEU A 61 7.91 0.23 -3.59
N VAL A 62 7.07 1.24 -3.83
CA VAL A 62 7.47 2.64 -3.90
C VAL A 62 7.56 3.23 -2.49
N LYS A 63 8.65 3.95 -2.23
CA LYS A 63 9.01 4.52 -0.92
C LYS A 63 9.72 5.85 -1.09
N ASN A 64 9.59 6.73 -0.10
CA ASN A 64 10.14 8.10 -0.11
C ASN A 64 9.85 8.87 -1.40
N ALA A 65 8.66 8.70 -1.97
CA ALA A 65 8.35 9.21 -3.29
C ALA A 65 6.87 9.58 -3.41
N TRP A 66 6.61 10.50 -4.32
CA TRP A 66 5.27 10.90 -4.71
C TRP A 66 4.68 9.93 -5.73
N GLN A 67 3.41 9.58 -5.53
CA GLN A 67 2.57 8.96 -6.55
C GLN A 67 1.33 9.83 -6.74
N GLY A 68 1.34 10.65 -7.80
CA GLY A 68 0.29 11.64 -8.03
C GLY A 68 0.22 12.66 -6.89
N SER A 69 -0.90 12.67 -6.14
CA SER A 69 -1.09 13.58 -5.00
C SER A 69 -0.72 12.98 -3.64
N TYR A 70 -0.19 11.76 -3.63
CA TYR A 70 0.05 10.98 -2.41
C TYR A 70 1.55 10.79 -2.21
N TYR A 71 1.99 10.72 -0.96
CA TYR A 71 3.39 10.45 -0.62
C TYR A 71 3.53 9.09 0.06
N LEU A 72 4.47 8.27 -0.42
CA LEU A 72 4.82 6.99 0.18
C LEU A 72 6.04 7.20 1.08
N LYS A 73 5.92 6.88 2.37
CA LYS A 73 6.98 7.06 3.37
C LYS A 73 8.09 6.03 3.22
N ALA A 74 9.10 6.11 4.09
CA ALA A 74 10.25 5.20 4.10
C ALA A 74 9.87 3.73 4.34
N ASP A 75 8.76 3.47 5.04
CA ASP A 75 8.20 2.14 5.26
C ASP A 75 7.24 1.71 4.14
N GLY A 76 7.04 2.54 3.12
CA GLY A 76 6.13 2.31 1.99
C GLY A 76 4.67 2.61 2.29
N LYS A 77 4.32 3.01 3.52
CA LYS A 77 2.96 3.42 3.83
C LYS A 77 2.69 4.80 3.25
N MET A 78 1.50 4.96 2.70
CA MET A 78 0.98 6.26 2.29
C MET A 78 0.82 7.16 3.53
N ALA A 79 1.35 8.38 3.45
CA ALA A 79 1.20 9.39 4.48
C ALA A 79 -0.26 9.89 4.54
N GLN A 80 -0.80 10.04 5.75
CA GLN A 80 -2.16 10.53 5.98
C GLN A 80 -2.23 11.35 7.26
N SER A 81 -2.90 12.50 7.21
CA SER A 81 -3.07 13.42 8.34
C SER A 81 -1.74 13.78 9.03
N GLU A 82 -0.68 14.00 8.24
CA GLU A 82 0.66 14.22 8.77
C GLU A 82 1.49 15.16 7.88
N TRP A 83 2.50 15.77 8.49
CA TRP A 83 3.51 16.55 7.78
C TRP A 83 4.64 15.65 7.29
N ILE A 84 5.08 15.85 6.06
CA ILE A 84 6.30 15.24 5.52
C ILE A 84 7.26 16.32 5.04
N TYR A 85 8.55 16.05 5.18
CA TYR A 85 9.60 16.84 4.55
C TYR A 85 10.13 16.08 3.35
N ASP A 86 10.02 16.67 2.17
CA ASP A 86 10.63 16.12 0.96
C ASP A 86 12.00 16.78 0.74
N SER A 87 13.07 15.99 0.92
CA SER A 87 14.44 16.45 0.73
C SER A 87 14.77 16.84 -0.71
N SER A 88 14.09 16.26 -1.70
CA SER A 88 14.30 16.56 -3.12
C SER A 88 13.77 17.95 -3.48
N TYR A 89 12.65 18.32 -2.86
CA TYR A 89 12.04 19.64 -3.03
C TYR A 89 12.42 20.66 -1.95
N GLN A 90 13.16 20.21 -0.93
CA GLN A 90 13.59 20.95 0.25
C GLN A 90 12.43 21.68 0.93
N ALA A 91 11.27 21.02 1.01
CA ALA A 91 10.03 21.65 1.45
C ALA A 91 9.17 20.72 2.28
N TRP A 92 8.40 21.33 3.18
CA TRP A 92 7.35 20.67 3.95
C TRP A 92 6.05 20.59 3.16
N TYR A 93 5.35 19.47 3.31
CA TYR A 93 4.03 19.21 2.74
C TYR A 93 3.14 18.62 3.83
N TYR A 94 1.84 18.90 3.77
CA TYR A 94 0.87 18.28 4.64
C TYR A 94 -0.04 17.34 3.84
N LEU A 95 -0.15 16.08 4.26
CA LEU A 95 -1.08 15.12 3.69
C LEU A 95 -2.37 15.12 4.51
N LYS A 96 -3.50 15.32 3.83
CA LYS A 96 -4.83 15.33 4.45
C LYS A 96 -5.24 13.92 4.88
N SER A 97 -6.41 13.82 5.50
CA SER A 97 -6.99 12.53 5.92
C SER A 97 -7.26 11.57 4.77
N ASP A 98 -7.54 12.09 3.58
CA ASP A 98 -7.67 11.30 2.35
C ASP A 98 -6.30 10.85 1.77
N GLY A 99 -5.19 11.30 2.36
CA GLY A 99 -3.82 11.03 1.92
C GLY A 99 -3.28 11.96 0.85
N SER A 100 -4.13 12.78 0.23
CA SER A 100 -3.67 13.74 -0.77
C SER A 100 -3.03 14.96 -0.11
N TYR A 101 -2.02 15.55 -0.74
CA TYR A 101 -1.40 16.76 -0.21
C TYR A 101 -2.36 17.96 -0.24
N ALA A 102 -2.28 18.80 0.79
CA ALA A 102 -2.99 20.07 0.85
C ALA A 102 -2.32 21.12 -0.03
N LYS A 103 -3.12 21.95 -0.71
CA LYS A 103 -2.65 23.08 -1.53
C LYS A 103 -3.68 24.19 -1.52
N ASN A 104 -3.21 25.43 -1.62
CA ASN A 104 -4.03 26.64 -1.46
C ASN A 104 -4.91 26.57 -0.20
N ALA A 105 -4.32 26.14 0.92
CA ALA A 105 -5.07 25.83 2.12
C ALA A 105 -4.21 26.04 3.36
N TRP A 106 -4.86 26.41 4.45
CA TRP A 106 -4.26 26.47 5.77
C TRP A 106 -4.31 25.11 6.46
N GLN A 107 -3.20 24.78 7.13
CA GLN A 107 -3.11 23.69 8.09
C GLN A 107 -2.58 24.26 9.40
N GLY A 108 -3.48 24.53 10.34
CA GLY A 108 -3.14 25.28 11.56
C GLY A 108 -2.64 26.68 11.20
N ALA A 109 -1.45 27.04 11.67
CA ALA A 109 -0.81 28.32 11.41
C ALA A 109 0.01 28.37 10.10
N TYR A 110 0.05 27.27 9.34
CA TYR A 110 0.88 27.14 8.15
C TYR A 110 0.03 27.14 6.89
N TYR A 111 0.48 27.83 5.84
CA TYR A 111 -0.18 27.82 4.54
C TYR A 111 0.56 26.92 3.55
N LEU A 112 -0.19 26.08 2.85
CA LEU A 112 0.30 25.26 1.75
C LEU A 112 -0.01 25.97 0.43
N LYS A 113 1.03 26.30 -0.33
CA LYS A 113 0.94 27.01 -1.60
C LYS A 113 0.28 26.15 -2.68
N SER A 114 0.10 26.71 -3.88
CA SER A 114 -0.56 26.02 -5.01
C SER A 114 0.14 24.72 -5.44
N ASN A 115 1.45 24.62 -5.20
CA ASN A 115 2.27 23.42 -5.45
C ASN A 115 2.37 22.49 -4.22
N GLY A 116 1.63 22.75 -3.15
CA GLY A 116 1.61 21.97 -1.92
C GLY A 116 2.76 22.25 -0.95
N LYS A 117 3.77 23.04 -1.34
CA LYS A 117 4.86 23.42 -0.44
C LYS A 117 4.34 24.36 0.64
N MET A 118 4.76 24.13 1.88
CA MET A 118 4.60 25.09 2.96
C MET A 118 5.28 26.42 2.59
N ALA A 119 4.60 27.53 2.79
CA ALA A 119 5.19 28.86 2.67
C ALA A 119 6.22 29.09 3.77
N GLN A 120 7.35 29.75 3.45
CA GLN A 120 8.39 30.06 4.42
C GLN A 120 9.20 31.30 4.02
N GLY A 121 9.15 32.32 4.87
CA GLY A 121 9.83 33.60 4.66
C GLY A 121 9.32 34.42 3.47
N GLU A 122 8.04 34.29 3.09
CA GLU A 122 7.50 34.85 1.85
C GLU A 122 6.07 35.43 2.00
N TRP A 123 5.73 36.37 1.10
CA TRP A 123 4.36 36.87 0.97
C TRP A 123 3.52 35.92 0.14
N VAL A 124 2.35 35.56 0.64
CA VAL A 124 1.37 34.73 -0.05
C VAL A 124 0.03 35.43 -0.09
N TYR A 125 -0.59 35.46 -1.27
CA TYR A 125 -1.96 35.91 -1.44
C TYR A 125 -2.92 34.73 -1.29
N ASP A 126 -3.83 34.81 -0.33
CA ASP A 126 -4.93 33.86 -0.20
C ASP A 126 -6.19 34.47 -0.83
N SER A 127 -6.61 33.91 -1.95
CA SER A 127 -7.80 34.37 -2.68
C SER A 127 -9.09 34.15 -1.92
N SER A 128 -9.14 33.19 -0.99
CA SER A 128 -10.33 32.89 -0.18
C SER A 128 -10.63 34.01 0.80
N TYR A 129 -9.57 34.64 1.33
CA TYR A 129 -9.66 35.77 2.26
C TYR A 129 -9.37 37.11 1.60
N GLN A 130 -9.00 37.12 0.32
CA GLN A 130 -8.64 38.30 -0.46
C GLN A 130 -7.57 39.15 0.23
N ALA A 131 -6.59 38.49 0.86
CA ALA A 131 -5.60 39.13 1.70
C ALA A 131 -4.19 38.56 1.48
N TRP A 132 -3.19 39.39 1.78
CA TRP A 132 -1.78 39.01 1.78
C TRP A 132 -1.33 38.61 3.19
N TYR A 133 -0.59 37.52 3.27
CA TYR A 133 0.00 36.99 4.49
C TYR A 133 1.50 36.88 4.31
N TYR A 134 2.27 37.26 5.32
CA TYR A 134 3.71 36.98 5.38
C TYR A 134 3.92 35.77 6.29
N LEU A 135 4.49 34.70 5.75
CA LEU A 135 4.64 33.39 6.38
C LEU A 135 6.08 32.92 6.30
#